data_AF-A0A9E0NPV1-F1
#
_entry.id   AF-A0A9E0NPV1-F1
#
_cell.length_a   1.000
_cell.length_b   1.000
_cell.length_c   1.000
_cell.angle_alpha   90.00
_cell.angle_beta   90.00
_cell.angle_gamma   90.00
#
_symmetry.space_group_name_H-M   'P 1'
#
loop_
_entity.id
_entity.type
_entity.pdbx_description
1 polymer ?
#
loop_
_entity_poly.entity_id
_entity_poly.type
_entity_poly.pdbx_seq_one_letter_code
_entity_poly.pdbx_strand_id
1 'polypeptide(L)' 'MDLRALRYFVAVVRLASFTRAAEQLFVTQPTISKMIRSLEDSLGEPLLVRD' A
#
# COMPACT_ATOMS: atom_id res chain seq x y z
N MET A 1 -6.48 -12.75 -2.11
CA MET A 1 -6.79 -11.32 -2.00
C MET A 1 -7.03 -10.97 -0.53
N ASP A 2 -6.24 -10.07 0.05
CA ASP A 2 -6.39 -9.62 1.46
C ASP A 2 -6.92 -8.18 1.49
N LEU A 3 -8.09 -7.97 2.13
CA LEU A 3 -8.71 -6.65 2.32
C LEU A 3 -7.80 -5.66 3.06
N ARG A 4 -6.83 -6.16 3.85
CA ARG A 4 -5.82 -5.32 4.50
C ARG A 4 -4.92 -4.63 3.48
N ALA A 5 -4.51 -5.33 2.42
CA ALA A 5 -3.71 -4.74 1.33
C ALA A 5 -4.48 -3.62 0.62
N LEU A 6 -5.78 -3.83 0.38
CA LEU A 6 -6.65 -2.82 -0.24
C LEU A 6 -6.77 -1.57 0.64
N ARG A 7 -6.94 -1.74 1.96
CA ARG A 7 -6.95 -0.62 2.93
C ARG A 7 -5.65 0.18 2.91
N TYR A 8 -4.51 -0.51 2.82
CA TYR A 8 -3.20 0.14 2.77
C TYR A 8 -3.02 0.91 1.46
N PHE A 9 -3.41 0.32 0.33
CA PHE A 9 -3.42 1.00 -0.97
C PHE A 9 -4.25 2.29 -0.93
N VAL A 10 -5.49 2.23 -0.46
CA VAL A 10 -6.37 3.41 -0.34
C VAL A 10 -5.74 4.49 0.55
N ALA A 11 -5.11 4.11 1.66
CA ALA A 11 -4.42 5.06 2.53
C ALA A 11 -3.24 5.74 1.83
N VAL A 12 -2.40 4.98 1.11
CA VAL A 12 -1.27 5.54 0.35
C VAL A 12 -1.74 6.51 -0.72
N VAL A 13 -2.79 6.17 -1.49
CA VAL A 13 -3.34 7.05 -2.53
C VAL A 13 -3.91 8.33 -1.91
N ARG A 14 -4.68 8.23 -0.81
CA ARG A 14 -5.27 9.40 -0.15
C ARG A 14 -4.23 10.36 0.42
N LEU A 15 -3.12 9.84 0.92
CA LEU A 15 -2.08 10.64 1.56
C LEU A 15 -0.92 11.01 0.63
N ALA A 16 -0.91 10.44 -0.58
CA ALA A 16 0.20 10.50 -1.54
C ALA A 16 1.57 10.19 -0.90
N SER A 17 1.60 9.31 0.11
CA SER A 17 2.81 9.04 0.88
C SER A 17 2.72 7.70 1.61
N PHE A 18 3.71 6.84 1.35
CA PHE A 18 3.89 5.58 2.08
C PHE A 18 4.21 5.80 3.56
N THR A 19 5.03 6.79 3.87
CA THR A 19 5.42 7.12 5.25
C THR A 19 4.21 7.60 6.06
N ARG A 20 3.45 8.57 5.53
CA ARG A 20 2.27 9.09 6.22
C ARG A 20 1.18 8.02 6.38
N ALA A 21 1.03 7.13 5.38
CA ALA A 21 0.10 6.00 5.48
C ALA A 21 0.52 5.02 6.58
N ALA A 22 1.82 4.77 6.73
CA ALA A 22 2.37 3.90 7.77
C ALA A 22 2.11 4.46 9.17
N GLU A 23 2.37 5.76 9.35
CA GLU A 23 2.07 6.50 10.58
C GLU A 23 0.58 6.46 10.91
N GLN A 24 -0.30 6.80 9.95
CA GLN A 24 -1.75 6.81 10.16
C GLN A 24 -2.32 5.43 10.51
N LEU A 25 -1.74 4.36 9.95
CA LEU A 25 -2.20 2.99 10.15
C LEU A 25 -1.44 2.26 11.27
N PHE A 26 -0.55 2.95 11.98
CA PHE A 26 0.27 2.40 13.07
C PHE A 26 1.04 1.13 12.66
N VAL A 27 1.63 1.15 11.47
CA VAL A 27 2.48 0.08 10.93
C VAL A 27 3.78 0.66 10.39
N THR A 28 4.74 -0.20 10.04
CA THR A 28 5.97 0.25 9.39
C THR A 28 5.76 0.45 7.89
N GLN A 29 6.49 1.41 7.30
CA GLN A 29 6.47 1.64 5.86
C GLN A 29 6.82 0.38 5.02
N PRO A 30 7.81 -0.46 5.42
CA PRO A 30 8.08 -1.73 4.73
C PRO A 30 6.89 -2.69 4.72
N THR A 31 6.07 -2.68 5.78
CA THR A 31 4.84 -3.50 5.85
C THR A 31 3.86 -3.07 4.77
N ILE A 32 3.60 -1.76 4.64
CA ILE A 32 2.72 -1.23 3.58
C ILE A 32 3.27 -1.57 2.20
N SER A 33 4.55 -1.33 1.95
CA SER A 33 5.19 -1.62 0.66
C SER A 33 5.05 -3.09 0.27
N LYS A 34 5.25 -4.02 1.22
CA LYS A 34 5.10 -5.46 0.98
C LYS A 34 3.65 -5.83 0.66
N MET A 35 2.67 -5.30 1.39
CA MET A 35 1.27 -5.61 1.16
C MET A 35 0.76 -5.05 -0.17
N ILE A 36 1.19 -3.84 -0.56
CA ILE A 36 0.81 -3.27 -1.85
C ILE A 36 1.43 -4.06 -3.00
N ARG A 37 2.71 -4.45 -2.91
CA ARG A 37 3.31 -5.37 -3.89
C ARG A 37 2.55 -6.67 -4.01
N SER A 38 2.19 -7.29 -2.89
CA SER A 38 1.38 -8.52 -2.91
C SER A 38 -0.01 -8.32 -3.54
N LEU A 39 -0.59 -7.12 -3.44
CA LEU A 39 -1.83 -6.77 -4.11
C LEU A 39 -1.64 -6.64 -5.62
N GLU A 40 -0.62 -5.89 -6.04
CA GLU A 40 -0.20 -5.75 -7.45
C GLU A 40 0.05 -7.13 -8.08
N ASP A 41 0.83 -7.98 -7.41
CA ASP A 41 1.13 -9.36 -7.86
C ASP A 41 -0.15 -10.20 -8.01
N SER A 42 -1.11 -10.05 -7.09
CA SER A 42 -2.37 -10.81 -7.16
C SER A 42 -3.31 -10.36 -8.28
N LEU A 43 -3.16 -9.11 -8.73
CA LEU A 43 -3.91 -8.53 -9.84
C LEU A 43 -3.18 -8.66 -11.18
N GLY A 44 -1.87 -8.91 -11.14
CA GLY A 44 -1.01 -9.00 -12.32
C GLY A 44 -0.67 -7.64 -12.94
N GLU A 45 -0.90 -6.53 -12.22
CA GLU A 45 -0.72 -5.17 -12.74
C GLU A 45 -0.25 -4.20 -11.64
N PRO A 46 0.73 -3.32 -11.93
CA PRO A 46 1.09 -2.22 -11.03
C PRO A 46 -0.11 -1.30 -10.74
N LEU A 47 -0.30 -0.93 -9.47
CA LEU A 47 -1.39 -0.05 -9.06
C LEU A 47 -0.93 1.38 -8.76
N LEU A 48 0.38 1.58 -8.57
CA LEU A 48 0.99 2.86 -8.26
C LEU A 48 2.17 3.14 -9.19
N VAL A 49 2.25 4.39 -9.67
CA VAL A 49 3.46 4.91 -10.32
C VAL A 49 4.43 5.35 -9.23
N ARG A 50 5.70 4.94 -9.33
CA ARG A 50 6.76 5.28 -8.38
C ARG A 50 7.92 5.84 -9.20
N ASP A 51 8.20 7.14 -9.03
CA ASP A 51 9.34 7.84 -9.61
C ASP A 51 10.52 7.88 -8.62
#